data_AF-A0A1U8K629-F1
#
_entry.id   AF-A0A1U8K629-F1
#
_cell.length_a   1.000
_cell.length_b   1.000
_cell.length_c   1.000
_cell.angle_alpha   90.00
_cell.angle_beta   90.00
_cell.angle_gamma   90.00
#
_symmetry.space_group_name_H-M   'P 1'
#
loop_
_entity.id
_entity.type
_entity.pdbx_description
1 polymer ?
#
loop_
_entity_poly.entity_id
_entity_poly.type
_entity_poly.pdbx_seq_one_letter_code
_entity_poly.pdbx_strand_id
1 'polypeptide(L)'
;MIVIDELPFKFVESEGFKKFIFVAYPRFHIPSRTNMIRDVYQLYLDERVKIKQLLRSSCSRICLTIDTWTSLQRVNYLCITAHFIDNDWKLNKKILNFFPISSHKGESIGMVIEKCLLNWGIDKLFTITVQNASSNDVAIGYLRKKFNPRGGLVQNGKYLHMRCMAYILNLIVVEGLKEMNKSVERIRGAVRYVRQSPARLQKFKECVVAEKIKCKKMLCLDVCTRWNLTYLMLNTAQNFERAFEIFEKQDTNFRAELERERVGLVWMIGIMLET
;
A
#
# COMPACT_ATOMS: atom_id res chain seq x y z
N MET A 1 20.23 14.36 2.68
CA MET A 1 20.15 13.98 1.26
C MET A 1 19.89 12.48 1.10
N ILE A 2 20.86 11.56 1.28
CA ILE A 2 20.60 10.12 1.05
C ILE A 2 19.37 9.56 1.79
N VAL A 3 19.27 9.79 3.10
CA VAL A 3 18.12 9.31 3.89
C VAL A 3 16.87 10.17 3.67
N ILE A 4 17.03 11.49 3.58
CA ILE A 4 15.91 12.46 3.50
C ILE A 4 15.19 12.37 2.15
N ASP A 5 15.96 12.26 1.06
CA ASP A 5 15.47 12.26 -0.31
C ASP A 5 15.38 10.83 -0.89
N GLU A 6 15.56 9.81 -0.04
CA GLU A 6 15.49 8.39 -0.38
C GLU A 6 16.37 7.99 -1.58
N LEU A 7 17.54 8.60 -1.70
CA LEU A 7 18.43 8.37 -2.83
C LEU A 7 19.19 7.04 -2.69
N PRO A 8 19.48 6.34 -3.81
CA PRO A 8 20.35 5.18 -3.76
C PRO A 8 21.70 5.52 -3.14
N PHE A 9 22.30 4.62 -2.35
CA PHE A 9 23.65 4.84 -1.80
C PHE A 9 24.71 5.11 -2.86
N LYS A 10 24.51 4.60 -4.09
CA LYS A 10 25.39 4.85 -5.25
C LYS A 10 25.31 6.30 -5.76
N PHE A 11 24.34 7.09 -5.31
CA PHE A 11 24.16 8.48 -5.75
C PHE A 11 25.43 9.32 -5.55
N VAL A 12 26.15 9.11 -4.44
CA VAL A 12 27.41 9.80 -4.14
C VAL A 12 28.51 9.50 -5.17
N GLU A 13 28.38 8.41 -5.93
CA GLU A 13 29.34 8.01 -6.96
C GLU A 13 28.97 8.52 -8.36
N SER A 14 27.80 9.16 -8.52
CA SER A 14 27.33 9.67 -9.81
C SER A 14 28.17 10.85 -10.29
N GLU A 15 28.37 10.94 -11.62
CA GLU A 15 29.20 12.00 -12.21
C GLU A 15 28.66 13.40 -11.95
N GLY A 16 27.34 13.58 -12.08
CA GLY A 16 26.69 14.86 -11.82
C GLY A 16 26.91 15.34 -10.38
N PHE A 17 26.76 14.45 -9.40
CA PHE A 17 27.00 14.78 -8.01
C PHE A 17 28.48 15.09 -7.75
N LYS A 18 29.41 14.32 -8.32
CA LYS A 18 30.85 14.59 -8.20
C LYS A 18 31.24 15.96 -8.77
N LYS A 19 30.74 16.29 -9.96
CA LYS A 19 30.96 17.61 -10.59
C LYS A 19 30.37 18.74 -9.74
N PHE A 20 29.15 18.55 -9.22
CA PHE A 20 28.51 19.51 -8.33
C PHE A 20 29.33 19.77 -7.07
N ILE A 21 29.75 18.73 -6.35
CA ILE A 21 30.57 18.85 -5.15
C ILE A 21 31.94 19.45 -5.46
N PHE A 22 32.54 19.11 -6.59
CA PHE A 22 33.83 19.69 -7.01
C PHE A 22 33.74 21.22 -7.16
N VAL A 23 32.63 21.74 -7.68
CA VAL A 23 32.41 23.20 -7.77
C VAL A 23 32.04 23.80 -6.42
N ALA A 24 31.14 23.15 -5.67
CA ALA A 24 30.61 23.68 -4.41
C ALA A 24 31.65 23.66 -3.27
N TYR A 25 32.42 22.58 -3.15
CA TYR A 25 33.48 22.44 -2.15
C TYR A 25 34.57 21.45 -2.62
N PRO A 26 35.58 21.90 -3.40
CA PRO A 26 36.56 21.02 -4.04
C PRO A 26 37.39 20.14 -3.08
N ARG A 27 37.51 20.54 -1.81
CA ARG A 27 38.25 19.80 -0.77
C ARG A 27 37.40 18.73 -0.08
N PHE A 28 36.11 18.63 -0.39
CA PHE A 28 35.26 17.60 0.18
C PHE A 28 35.66 16.22 -0.34
N HIS A 29 36.04 15.32 0.56
CA HIS A 29 36.22 13.93 0.19
C HIS A 29 34.85 13.25 0.11
N ILE A 30 34.40 12.97 -1.11
CA ILE A 30 33.13 12.30 -1.34
C ILE A 30 33.23 10.84 -0.82
N PRO A 31 32.39 10.43 0.14
CA PRO A 31 32.41 9.07 0.65
C PRO A 31 32.04 8.06 -0.44
N SER A 32 32.61 6.86 -0.35
CA SER A 32 32.20 5.75 -1.21
C SER A 32 30.79 5.27 -0.84
N ARG A 33 30.14 4.53 -1.74
CA ARG A 33 28.87 3.84 -1.45
C ARG A 33 28.98 2.97 -0.19
N THR A 34 30.10 2.29 0.01
CA THR A 34 30.33 1.43 1.18
C THR A 34 30.38 2.23 2.48
N ASN A 35 31.06 3.38 2.46
CA ASN A 35 31.08 4.29 3.61
C ASN A 35 29.67 4.81 3.90
N MET A 36 28.91 5.19 2.87
CA MET A 36 27.52 5.62 3.04
C MET A 36 26.63 4.54 3.67
N ILE A 37 26.76 3.28 3.26
CA ILE A 37 26.02 2.17 3.85
C ILE A 37 26.37 2.01 5.33
N ARG A 38 27.67 2.00 5.66
CA ARG A 38 28.15 1.87 7.04
C ARG A 38 27.62 3.01 7.92
N ASP A 39 27.73 4.24 7.45
CA ASP A 39 27.37 5.42 8.22
C ASP A 39 25.85 5.48 8.45
N VAL A 40 25.03 5.14 7.43
CA VAL A 40 23.57 5.02 7.58
C VAL A 40 23.17 3.87 8.50
N TYR A 41 23.90 2.75 8.45
CA TYR A 41 23.67 1.65 9.38
C TYR A 41 24.01 2.04 10.83
N GLN A 42 25.09 2.79 11.05
CA GLN A 42 25.42 3.31 12.37
C GLN A 42 24.33 4.27 12.89
N LEU A 43 23.83 5.17 12.05
CA LEU A 43 22.69 6.03 12.41
C LEU A 43 21.48 5.20 12.85
N TYR A 44 21.19 4.10 12.15
CA TYR A 44 20.13 3.18 12.57
C TYR A 44 20.40 2.54 13.93
N LEU A 45 21.63 2.10 14.21
CA LEU A 45 21.99 1.52 15.51
C LEU A 45 21.82 2.54 16.64
N ASP A 46 22.26 3.78 16.43
CA ASP A 46 22.16 4.86 17.41
C ASP A 46 20.68 5.21 17.69
N GLU A 47 19.87 5.36 16.65
CA GLU A 47 18.42 5.60 16.79
C GLU A 47 17.69 4.42 17.44
N ARG A 48 18.11 3.19 17.15
CA ARG A 48 17.54 1.99 17.77
C ARG A 48 17.76 1.99 19.29
N VAL A 49 18.92 2.44 19.77
CA VAL A 49 19.17 2.57 21.22
C VAL A 49 18.23 3.59 21.84
N LYS A 50 18.05 4.76 21.20
CA LYS A 50 17.13 5.80 21.68
C LYS A 50 15.68 5.31 21.75
N ILE A 51 15.20 4.61 20.71
CA ILE A 51 13.84 4.05 20.70
C ILE A 51 13.67 3.00 21.80
N LYS A 52 14.66 2.12 22.03
CA LYS A 52 14.60 1.16 23.14
C LYS A 52 14.51 1.84 24.50
N GLN A 53 15.25 2.94 24.70
CA GLN A 53 15.19 3.71 25.94
C GLN A 53 13.83 4.39 26.12
N LEU A 54 13.26 4.94 25.05
CA LEU A 54 11.91 5.52 25.05
C LEU A 54 10.85 4.47 25.42
N LEU A 55 10.90 3.30 24.77
CA LEU A 55 9.99 2.19 25.05
C LEU A 55 10.05 1.72 26.52
N ARG A 56 11.24 1.69 27.12
CA ARG A 56 11.42 1.30 28.53
C ARG A 56 10.94 2.36 29.52
N SER A 57 11.15 3.64 29.21
CA SER A 57 10.91 4.76 30.15
C SER A 57 9.49 5.32 30.08
N SER A 58 8.85 5.26 28.91
CA SER A 58 7.63 6.01 28.63
C SER A 58 6.44 5.12 28.30
N CYS A 59 6.63 3.83 28.04
CA CYS A 59 5.58 2.96 27.55
C CYS A 59 5.25 1.84 28.54
N SER A 60 4.02 1.85 29.06
CA SER A 60 3.51 0.72 29.86
C SER A 60 3.19 -0.49 28.98
N ARG A 61 2.61 -0.28 27.80
CA ARG A 61 2.26 -1.28 26.79
C ARG A 61 2.30 -0.65 25.40
N ILE A 62 2.52 -1.48 24.38
CA ILE A 62 2.46 -1.03 22.98
C ILE A 62 1.41 -1.79 22.18
N CYS A 63 0.99 -1.19 21.08
CA CYS A 63 0.21 -1.83 20.03
C CYS A 63 1.12 -2.17 18.85
N LEU A 64 0.84 -3.27 18.16
CA LEU A 64 1.55 -3.65 16.94
C LEU A 64 0.60 -3.61 15.75
N THR A 65 1.12 -3.22 14.59
CA THR A 65 0.54 -3.59 13.30
C THR A 65 1.54 -4.48 12.58
N ILE A 66 1.07 -5.61 12.09
CA ILE A 66 1.88 -6.58 11.35
C ILE A 66 1.31 -6.69 9.96
N ASP A 67 2.17 -6.43 8.99
CA ASP A 67 1.83 -6.51 7.59
C ASP A 67 2.71 -7.52 6.87
N THR A 68 2.09 -8.31 6.01
CA THR A 68 2.75 -9.35 5.22
C THR A 68 2.35 -9.22 3.78
N TRP A 69 3.33 -9.20 2.89
CA TRP A 69 3.08 -9.13 1.45
C TRP A 69 4.12 -9.89 0.66
N THR A 70 3.73 -10.33 -0.54
CA THR A 70 4.61 -10.96 -1.51
C THR A 70 5.04 -9.90 -2.54
N SER A 71 6.34 -9.72 -2.69
CA SER A 71 6.91 -8.86 -3.73
C SER A 71 6.76 -9.48 -5.13
N LEU A 72 6.98 -8.67 -6.18
CA LEU A 72 7.00 -9.15 -7.57
C LEU A 72 8.06 -10.23 -7.82
N GLN A 73 9.14 -10.23 -7.03
CA GLN A 73 10.20 -11.23 -7.06
C GLN A 73 9.81 -12.52 -6.30
N ARG A 74 8.55 -12.65 -5.88
CA ARG A 74 8.01 -13.77 -5.08
C ARG A 74 8.68 -13.95 -3.71
N VAL A 75 9.32 -12.89 -3.20
CA VAL A 75 9.84 -12.84 -1.84
C VAL A 75 8.76 -12.30 -0.91
N ASN A 76 8.49 -13.02 0.16
CA ASN A 76 7.53 -12.62 1.17
C ASN A 76 8.21 -11.77 2.23
N TYR A 77 7.61 -10.63 2.55
CA TYR A 77 8.11 -9.73 3.56
C TYR A 77 7.15 -9.67 4.73
N LEU A 78 7.71 -9.42 5.90
CA LEU A 78 6.99 -9.13 7.13
C LEU A 78 7.50 -7.81 7.71
N CYS A 79 6.57 -6.90 7.98
CA CYS A 79 6.84 -5.63 8.64
C CYS A 79 6.15 -5.62 10.01
N ILE A 80 6.90 -5.30 11.05
CA ILE A 80 6.38 -5.12 12.42
C ILE A 80 6.53 -3.65 12.77
N THR A 81 5.41 -2.98 12.97
CA THR A 81 5.39 -1.58 13.41
C THR A 81 4.81 -1.49 14.81
N ALA A 82 5.53 -0.81 15.70
CA ALA A 82 5.08 -0.45 17.04
C ALA A 82 4.37 0.90 17.04
N HIS A 83 3.29 0.96 17.82
CA HIS A 83 2.50 2.16 18.08
C HIS A 83 2.37 2.33 19.59
N PHE A 84 2.68 3.50 20.10
CA PHE A 84 2.63 3.80 21.53
C PHE A 84 2.47 5.30 21.77
N ILE A 85 1.99 5.66 22.95
CA ILE A 85 1.91 7.04 23.42
C ILE A 85 3.03 7.24 24.43
N ASP A 86 3.82 8.30 24.29
CA ASP A 86 4.89 8.64 25.23
C ASP A 86 4.37 9.52 26.39
N ASN A 87 5.28 9.93 27.28
CA ASN A 87 4.95 10.74 28.45
C ASN A 87 4.44 12.15 28.09
N ASP A 88 4.71 12.62 26.88
CA ASP A 88 4.25 13.91 26.37
C ASP A 88 2.91 13.78 25.61
N TRP A 89 2.21 12.65 25.78
CA TRP A 89 0.96 12.32 25.09
C TRP A 89 1.06 12.30 23.57
N LYS A 90 2.27 12.09 23.03
CA LYS A 90 2.49 12.03 21.60
C LYS A 90 2.39 10.59 21.09
N LEU A 91 1.56 10.41 20.07
CA LEU A 91 1.48 9.14 19.35
C LEU A 91 2.76 8.93 18.53
N ASN A 92 3.45 7.84 18.83
CA ASN A 92 4.65 7.40 18.14
C ASN A 92 4.35 6.16 17.30
N LYS A 93 4.86 6.17 16.07
CA LYS A 93 4.84 5.04 15.13
C LYS A 93 6.26 4.73 14.70
N LYS A 94 6.75 3.52 14.98
CA LYS A 94 8.12 3.09 14.66
C LYS A 94 8.13 1.70 14.05
N ILE A 95 8.75 1.56 12.89
CA ILE A 95 9.02 0.24 12.30
C ILE A 95 10.11 -0.41 13.14
N LEU A 96 9.77 -1.53 13.78
CA LEU A 96 10.73 -2.30 14.56
C LEU A 96 11.61 -3.13 13.64
N ASN A 97 10.97 -3.86 12.72
CA ASN A 97 11.67 -4.74 11.80
C ASN A 97 10.93 -4.81 10.45
N PHE A 98 11.71 -4.91 9.38
CA PHE A 98 11.26 -5.18 8.02
C PHE A 98 12.24 -6.18 7.37
N PHE A 99 11.78 -7.40 7.06
CA PHE A 99 12.66 -8.46 6.55
C PHE A 99 11.90 -9.54 5.77
N PRO A 100 12.58 -10.28 4.89
CA PRO A 100 11.99 -11.40 4.19
C PRO A 100 11.72 -12.59 5.13
N ILE A 101 10.62 -13.30 4.90
CA ILE A 101 10.25 -14.53 5.59
C ILE A 101 10.14 -15.69 4.60
N SER A 102 10.62 -16.87 4.99
CA SER A 102 10.60 -18.08 4.16
C SER A 102 9.35 -18.93 4.34
N SER A 103 8.61 -18.75 5.44
CA SER A 103 7.45 -19.57 5.80
C SER A 103 6.22 -18.70 6.07
N HIS A 104 5.08 -19.12 5.52
CA HIS A 104 3.77 -18.54 5.81
C HIS A 104 3.01 -19.27 6.92
N LYS A 105 3.62 -20.28 7.54
CA LYS A 105 2.99 -20.99 8.65
C LYS A 105 2.86 -20.04 9.83
N GLY A 106 1.67 -19.94 10.40
CA GLY A 106 1.37 -19.01 11.49
C GLY A 106 2.30 -19.16 12.70
N GLU A 107 2.69 -20.38 13.04
CA GLU A 107 3.64 -20.62 14.14
C GLU A 107 5.03 -20.06 13.83
N SER A 108 5.54 -20.23 12.61
CA SER A 108 6.80 -19.62 12.17
C SER A 108 6.74 -18.10 12.25
N ILE A 109 5.62 -17.51 11.82
CA ILE A 109 5.37 -16.06 11.92
C ILE A 109 5.38 -15.63 13.40
N GLY A 110 4.69 -16.37 14.28
CA GLY A 110 4.65 -16.13 15.72
C GLY A 110 6.04 -16.15 16.38
N MET A 111 6.87 -17.15 16.06
CA MET A 111 8.26 -17.25 16.55
C MET A 111 9.11 -16.06 16.12
N VAL A 112 8.96 -15.66 14.85
CA VAL A 112 9.68 -14.54 14.27
C VAL A 112 9.28 -13.22 14.95
N ILE A 113 7.99 -13.02 15.24
CA ILE A 113 7.49 -11.86 15.98
C ILE A 113 8.01 -11.90 17.42
N GLU A 114 7.93 -13.03 18.12
CA GLU A 114 8.46 -13.17 19.49
C GLU A 114 9.94 -12.78 19.54
N LYS A 115 10.77 -13.32 18.63
CA LYS A 115 12.19 -13.00 18.54
C LYS A 115 12.43 -11.51 18.32
N CYS A 116 11.63 -10.86 17.45
CA CYS A 116 11.69 -9.43 17.25
C CYS A 116 11.42 -8.67 18.56
N LEU A 117 10.31 -8.97 19.23
CA LEU A 117 9.91 -8.28 20.46
C LEU A 117 10.93 -8.45 21.58
N LEU A 118 11.48 -9.66 21.76
CA LEU A 118 12.56 -9.93 22.70
C LEU A 118 13.81 -9.10 22.39
N ASN A 119 14.22 -9.02 21.11
CA ASN A 119 15.36 -8.20 20.68
C ASN A 119 15.15 -6.69 20.92
N TRP A 120 13.90 -6.25 20.96
CA TRP A 120 13.52 -4.88 21.28
C TRP A 120 13.28 -4.65 22.79
N GLY A 121 13.30 -5.71 23.60
CA GLY A 121 13.03 -5.64 25.04
C GLY A 121 11.56 -5.36 25.35
N ILE A 122 10.66 -5.77 24.47
CA ILE A 122 9.21 -5.58 24.61
C ILE A 122 8.60 -6.85 25.21
N ASP A 123 8.07 -6.73 26.41
CA ASP A 123 7.42 -7.80 27.18
C ASP A 123 5.92 -7.57 27.38
N LYS A 124 5.43 -6.34 27.14
CA LYS A 124 4.04 -5.94 27.35
C LYS A 124 3.36 -5.46 26.08
N LEU A 125 2.27 -6.12 25.72
CA LEU A 125 1.48 -5.85 24.53
C LEU A 125 0.04 -5.54 24.91
N PHE A 126 -0.56 -4.59 24.19
CA PHE A 126 -1.99 -4.32 24.29
C PHE A 126 -2.75 -5.04 23.17
N THR A 127 -2.52 -4.63 21.91
CA THR A 127 -3.19 -5.20 20.73
C THR A 127 -2.19 -5.46 19.61
N ILE A 128 -2.47 -6.44 18.77
CA ILE A 128 -1.79 -6.71 17.51
C ILE A 128 -2.84 -6.69 16.41
N THR A 129 -2.67 -5.77 15.47
CA THR A 129 -3.51 -5.65 14.28
C THR A 129 -2.86 -6.39 13.11
N VAL A 130 -3.59 -7.33 12.52
CA VAL A 130 -3.14 -8.19 11.42
C VAL A 130 -4.19 -8.25 10.30
N GLN A 131 -3.76 -8.61 9.09
CA GLN A 131 -4.68 -8.95 8.00
C GLN A 131 -5.54 -10.17 8.37
N ASN A 132 -6.74 -10.27 7.78
CA ASN A 132 -7.69 -11.35 8.04
C ASN A 132 -7.29 -12.64 7.27
N ALA A 133 -6.24 -13.30 7.74
CA ALA A 133 -5.71 -14.55 7.21
C ALA A 133 -5.56 -15.58 8.34
N SER A 134 -5.88 -16.86 8.06
CA SER A 134 -5.86 -17.93 9.06
C SER A 134 -4.48 -18.18 9.69
N SER A 135 -3.40 -17.96 8.93
CA SER A 135 -2.03 -18.02 9.45
C SER A 135 -1.78 -17.01 10.57
N ASN A 136 -2.38 -15.81 10.48
CA ASN A 136 -2.25 -14.80 11.52
C ASN A 136 -2.98 -15.22 12.80
N ASP A 137 -4.09 -15.96 12.70
CA ASP A 137 -4.82 -16.46 13.88
C ASP A 137 -3.95 -17.41 14.71
N VAL A 138 -3.24 -18.31 14.00
CA VAL A 138 -2.28 -19.22 14.62
C VAL A 138 -1.09 -18.45 15.21
N ALA A 139 -0.56 -17.44 14.52
CA ALA A 139 0.53 -16.61 15.03
C ALA A 139 0.14 -15.85 16.31
N ILE A 140 -1.07 -15.28 16.36
CA ILE A 140 -1.58 -14.61 17.55
C ILE A 140 -1.83 -15.60 18.67
N GLY A 141 -2.35 -16.79 18.37
CA GLY A 141 -2.49 -17.88 19.35
C GLY A 141 -1.14 -18.27 19.97
N TYR A 142 -0.09 -18.37 19.15
CA TYR A 142 1.28 -18.61 19.61
C TYR A 142 1.76 -17.50 20.56
N LEU A 143 1.65 -16.23 20.15
CA LEU A 143 2.07 -15.09 20.96
C LEU A 143 1.28 -15.01 22.28
N ARG A 144 -0.02 -15.31 22.25
CA ARG A 144 -0.85 -15.39 23.48
C ARG A 144 -0.26 -16.40 24.47
N LYS A 145 0.08 -17.61 24.00
CA LYS A 145 0.70 -18.64 24.85
C LYS A 145 2.05 -18.22 25.43
N LYS A 146 2.83 -17.40 24.71
CA LYS A 146 4.15 -16.94 25.14
C LYS A 146 4.12 -15.77 26.12
N PHE A 147 3.25 -14.78 25.87
CA PHE A 147 3.21 -13.55 26.63
C PHE A 147 2.27 -13.62 27.84
N ASN A 148 1.26 -14.49 27.82
CA ASN A 148 0.30 -14.57 28.92
C ASN A 148 0.94 -15.02 30.26
N PRO A 149 1.75 -16.09 30.29
CA PRO A 149 2.41 -16.53 31.52
C PRO A 149 3.38 -15.49 32.11
N ARG A 150 3.86 -14.56 31.28
CA ARG A 150 4.77 -13.47 31.67
C ARG A 150 4.01 -12.24 32.21
N GLY A 151 2.67 -12.27 32.28
CA GLY A 151 1.85 -11.11 32.66
C GLY A 151 1.88 -9.97 31.63
N GLY A 152 2.33 -10.26 30.40
CA GLY A 152 2.55 -9.26 29.36
C GLY A 152 1.28 -8.76 28.67
N LEU A 153 0.13 -9.38 28.93
CA LEU A 153 -1.12 -9.17 28.20
C LEU A 153 -2.24 -8.67 29.09
N VAL A 154 -3.15 -7.86 28.53
CA VAL A 154 -4.36 -7.41 29.23
C VAL A 154 -5.44 -8.49 29.16
N GLN A 155 -6.10 -8.78 30.30
CA GLN A 155 -7.18 -9.76 30.42
C GLN A 155 -6.88 -11.09 29.72
N ASN A 156 -5.73 -11.68 30.04
CA ASN A 156 -5.27 -12.92 29.43
C ASN A 156 -5.18 -12.93 27.89
N GLY A 157 -4.97 -11.75 27.28
CA GLY A 157 -4.91 -11.58 25.84
C GLY A 157 -6.26 -11.53 25.13
N LYS A 158 -7.37 -11.32 25.86
CA LYS A 158 -8.72 -11.18 25.28
C LYS A 158 -8.77 -10.20 24.10
N TYR A 159 -8.08 -9.06 24.23
CA TYR A 159 -8.04 -8.00 23.23
C TYR A 159 -6.79 -8.02 22.33
N LEU A 160 -5.95 -9.06 22.44
CA LEU A 160 -4.67 -9.09 21.74
C LEU A 160 -4.85 -9.07 20.21
N HIS A 161 -5.94 -9.63 19.69
CA HIS A 161 -6.13 -9.81 18.26
C HIS A 161 -7.09 -8.76 17.70
N MET A 162 -6.59 -7.89 16.83
CA MET A 162 -7.39 -6.93 16.08
C MET A 162 -7.30 -7.25 14.58
N ARG A 163 -8.43 -7.20 13.88
CA ARG A 163 -8.46 -7.33 12.43
C ARG A 163 -8.21 -5.98 11.76
N CYS A 164 -7.46 -5.99 10.66
CA CYS A 164 -7.24 -4.78 9.87
C CYS A 164 -8.56 -4.32 9.21
N MET A 165 -9.07 -3.16 9.63
CA MET A 165 -10.30 -2.58 9.08
C MET A 165 -10.18 -2.28 7.58
N ALA A 166 -9.02 -1.80 7.12
CA ALA A 166 -8.80 -1.53 5.70
C ALA A 166 -8.91 -2.81 4.85
N TYR A 167 -8.47 -3.96 5.40
CA TYR A 167 -8.62 -5.24 4.73
C TYR A 167 -10.08 -5.73 4.74
N ILE A 168 -10.81 -5.53 5.84
CA ILE A 168 -12.24 -5.84 5.90
C ILE A 168 -13.02 -5.01 4.88
N LEU A 169 -12.76 -3.70 4.80
CA LEU A 169 -13.36 -2.83 3.78
C LEU A 169 -13.02 -3.29 2.37
N ASN A 170 -11.77 -3.68 2.12
CA ASN A 170 -11.38 -4.27 0.85
C ASN A 170 -12.21 -5.52 0.50
N LEU A 171 -12.44 -6.43 1.46
CA LEU A 171 -13.27 -7.61 1.24
C LEU A 171 -14.72 -7.24 0.92
N ILE A 172 -15.31 -6.30 1.66
CA ILE A 172 -16.68 -5.82 1.44
C ILE A 172 -16.82 -5.22 0.03
N VAL A 173 -15.89 -4.34 -0.36
CA VAL A 173 -15.92 -3.69 -1.68
C VAL A 173 -15.72 -4.72 -2.80
N VAL A 174 -14.77 -5.65 -2.64
CA VAL A 174 -14.54 -6.70 -3.63
C VAL A 174 -15.77 -7.58 -3.82
N GLU A 175 -16.48 -7.94 -2.74
CA GLU A 175 -17.71 -8.71 -2.82
C GLU A 175 -18.83 -7.90 -3.51
N GLY A 176 -19.02 -6.63 -3.14
CA GLY A 176 -19.99 -5.76 -3.80
C GLY A 176 -19.71 -5.55 -5.30
N LEU A 177 -18.43 -5.48 -5.70
CA LEU A 177 -18.04 -5.38 -7.10
C LEU A 177 -18.37 -6.65 -7.91
N LYS A 178 -18.46 -7.83 -7.30
CA LYS A 178 -18.89 -9.05 -7.99
C LYS A 178 -20.35 -8.98 -8.41
N GLU A 179 -21.21 -8.43 -7.55
CA GLU A 179 -22.63 -8.20 -7.88
C GLU A 179 -22.79 -7.21 -9.04
N MET A 180 -21.92 -6.20 -9.11
CA MET A 180 -21.91 -5.18 -10.17
C MET A 180 -21.03 -5.54 -11.38
N ASN A 181 -20.53 -6.79 -11.47
CA ASN A 181 -19.43 -7.14 -12.37
C ASN A 181 -19.70 -6.76 -13.84
N LYS A 182 -20.93 -6.99 -14.33
CA LYS A 182 -21.31 -6.66 -15.70
C LYS A 182 -21.11 -5.18 -16.01
N SER A 183 -21.60 -4.29 -15.15
CA SER A 183 -21.53 -2.84 -15.34
C SER A 183 -20.09 -2.34 -15.35
N VAL A 184 -19.29 -2.86 -14.42
CA VAL A 184 -17.87 -2.52 -14.30
C VAL A 184 -17.09 -3.04 -15.52
N GLU A 185 -17.38 -4.24 -16.01
CA GLU A 185 -16.80 -4.79 -17.23
C GLU A 185 -17.11 -3.92 -18.46
N ARG A 186 -18.31 -3.33 -18.54
CA ARG A 186 -18.65 -2.43 -19.66
C ARG A 186 -17.80 -1.18 -19.69
N ILE A 187 -17.72 -0.50 -18.54
CA ILE A 187 -16.93 0.72 -18.42
C ILE A 187 -15.45 0.39 -18.65
N ARG A 188 -14.98 -0.75 -18.15
CA ARG A 188 -13.62 -1.24 -18.41
C ARG A 188 -13.37 -1.46 -19.89
N GLY A 189 -14.29 -2.10 -20.61
CA GLY A 189 -14.22 -2.29 -22.07
C GLY A 189 -14.14 -0.95 -22.81
N ALA A 190 -15.01 0.01 -22.46
CA ALA A 190 -15.04 1.34 -23.07
C ALA A 190 -13.72 2.11 -22.83
N VAL A 191 -13.23 2.12 -21.59
CA VAL A 191 -11.96 2.75 -21.23
C VAL A 191 -10.78 2.06 -21.92
N ARG A 192 -10.79 0.72 -22.00
CA ARG A 192 -9.76 -0.06 -22.69
C ARG A 192 -9.73 0.29 -24.18
N TYR A 193 -10.89 0.32 -24.84
CA TYR A 193 -11.00 0.62 -26.26
C TYR A 193 -10.38 1.97 -26.62
N VAL A 194 -10.77 3.03 -25.88
CA VAL A 194 -10.26 4.40 -26.09
C VAL A 194 -8.74 4.45 -25.89
N ARG A 195 -8.23 3.75 -24.88
CA ARG A 195 -6.80 3.75 -24.52
C ARG A 195 -5.95 2.81 -25.38
N GLN A 196 -6.55 1.93 -26.17
CA GLN A 196 -5.84 0.91 -26.95
C GLN A 196 -5.00 1.51 -28.10
N SER A 197 -5.35 2.71 -28.58
CA SER A 197 -4.65 3.39 -29.68
C SER A 197 -4.53 4.89 -29.44
N PRO A 198 -3.38 5.52 -29.76
CA PRO A 198 -3.23 6.97 -29.72
C PRO A 198 -4.28 7.71 -30.56
N ALA A 199 -4.68 7.15 -31.70
CA ALA A 199 -5.68 7.75 -32.59
C ALA A 199 -7.08 7.75 -31.96
N ARG A 200 -7.47 6.66 -31.29
CA ARG A 200 -8.76 6.57 -30.56
C ARG A 200 -8.78 7.52 -29.37
N LEU A 201 -7.67 7.59 -28.63
CA LEU A 201 -7.53 8.53 -27.53
C LEU A 201 -7.62 9.99 -27.99
N GLN A 202 -7.06 10.31 -29.15
CA GLN A 202 -7.12 11.64 -29.73
C GLN A 202 -8.55 12.02 -30.14
N LYS A 203 -9.26 11.14 -30.87
CA LYS A 203 -10.69 11.31 -31.19
C LYS A 203 -11.55 11.49 -29.93
N PHE A 204 -11.27 10.72 -28.88
CA PHE A 204 -11.99 10.87 -27.61
C PHE A 204 -11.74 12.24 -26.97
N LYS A 205 -10.50 12.75 -26.98
CA LYS A 205 -10.19 14.11 -26.50
C LYS A 205 -10.95 15.19 -27.28
N GLU A 206 -11.13 15.01 -28.59
CA GLU A 206 -11.94 15.92 -29.41
C GLU A 206 -13.41 15.91 -28.95
N CYS A 207 -13.96 14.74 -28.62
CA CYS A 207 -15.31 14.62 -28.02
C CYS A 207 -15.40 15.35 -26.67
N VAL A 208 -14.38 15.23 -25.81
CA VAL A 208 -14.30 15.93 -24.51
C VAL A 208 -14.32 17.46 -24.70
N VAL A 209 -13.61 17.97 -25.71
CA VAL A 209 -13.59 19.40 -26.05
C VAL A 209 -14.93 19.85 -26.63
N ALA A 210 -15.53 19.05 -27.53
CA ALA A 210 -16.84 19.35 -28.13
C ALA A 210 -17.94 19.49 -27.07
N GLU A 211 -17.94 18.60 -26.06
CA GLU A 211 -18.87 18.64 -24.93
C GLU A 211 -18.51 19.65 -23.84
N LYS A 212 -17.43 20.43 -24.02
CA LYS A 212 -16.96 21.45 -23.08
C LYS A 212 -16.76 20.90 -21.67
N ILE A 213 -16.32 19.65 -21.57
CA ILE A 213 -16.10 18.97 -20.28
C ILE A 213 -14.90 19.63 -19.58
N LYS A 214 -15.13 20.19 -18.39
CA LYS A 214 -14.09 20.89 -17.60
C LYS A 214 -13.13 19.95 -16.86
N CYS A 215 -13.43 18.65 -16.81
CA CYS A 215 -12.62 17.66 -16.12
C CYS A 215 -11.24 17.51 -16.79
N LYS A 216 -10.16 17.77 -16.03
CA LYS A 216 -8.77 17.64 -16.50
C LYS A 216 -8.16 16.25 -16.26
N LYS A 217 -8.92 15.32 -15.67
CA LYS A 217 -8.44 13.96 -15.41
C LYS A 217 -8.21 13.23 -16.74
N MET A 218 -7.37 12.21 -16.72
CA MET A 218 -7.23 11.30 -17.87
C MET A 218 -7.90 9.98 -17.54
N LEU A 219 -8.63 9.40 -18.50
CA LEU A 219 -9.15 8.04 -18.38
C LEU A 219 -8.04 7.09 -17.94
N CYS A 220 -8.28 6.24 -16.96
CA CYS A 220 -7.32 5.25 -16.45
C CYS A 220 -7.96 3.86 -16.44
N LEU A 221 -7.22 2.85 -16.90
CA LEU A 221 -7.68 1.47 -16.83
C LEU A 221 -7.39 0.90 -15.43
N ASP A 222 -8.29 0.10 -14.91
CA ASP A 222 -8.12 -0.52 -13.60
C ASP A 222 -7.21 -1.75 -13.62
N VAL A 223 -6.94 -2.28 -12.43
CA VAL A 223 -6.41 -3.64 -12.22
C VAL A 223 -7.46 -4.37 -11.40
N CYS A 224 -8.08 -5.41 -11.97
CA CYS A 224 -9.27 -6.05 -11.37
C CYS A 224 -9.05 -6.59 -9.94
N THR A 225 -7.80 -6.82 -9.53
CA THR A 225 -7.43 -7.26 -8.18
C THR A 225 -7.27 -6.12 -7.17
N ARG A 226 -7.45 -4.86 -7.57
CA ARG A 226 -7.27 -3.65 -6.75
C ARG A 226 -8.47 -2.73 -6.89
N TRP A 227 -9.44 -2.87 -5.98
CA TRP A 227 -10.70 -2.11 -6.02
C TRP A 227 -10.50 -0.59 -6.06
N ASN A 228 -9.43 -0.06 -5.45
CA ASN A 228 -9.15 1.38 -5.47
C ASN A 228 -8.86 1.89 -6.89
N LEU A 229 -8.25 1.05 -7.75
CA LEU A 229 -8.05 1.40 -9.17
C LEU A 229 -9.34 1.26 -9.98
N THR A 230 -10.19 0.28 -9.65
CA THR A 230 -11.54 0.17 -10.23
C THR A 230 -12.37 1.40 -9.89
N TYR A 231 -12.35 1.86 -8.63
CA TYR A 231 -12.99 3.11 -8.20
C TYR A 231 -12.46 4.32 -9.01
N LEU A 232 -11.14 4.46 -9.17
CA LEU A 232 -10.57 5.56 -9.95
C LEU A 232 -11.00 5.53 -11.43
N MET A 233 -11.06 4.33 -12.04
CA MET A 233 -11.57 4.15 -13.39
C MET A 233 -13.03 4.60 -13.49
N LEU A 234 -13.91 4.10 -12.61
CA LEU A 234 -15.33 4.43 -12.59
C LEU A 234 -15.56 5.92 -12.36
N ASN A 235 -14.97 6.48 -11.30
CA ASN A 235 -15.06 7.90 -10.96
C ASN A 235 -14.57 8.78 -12.11
N THR A 236 -13.51 8.38 -12.81
CA THR A 236 -13.01 9.15 -13.95
C THR A 236 -13.92 9.01 -15.17
N ALA A 237 -14.35 7.79 -15.51
CA ALA A 237 -15.25 7.54 -16.63
C ALA A 237 -16.59 8.28 -16.48
N GLN A 238 -17.11 8.37 -15.25
CA GLN A 238 -18.31 9.13 -14.91
C GLN A 238 -18.23 10.59 -15.37
N ASN A 239 -17.07 11.24 -15.17
CA ASN A 239 -16.86 12.63 -15.59
C ASN A 239 -16.83 12.81 -17.11
N PHE A 240 -16.75 11.72 -17.87
CA PHE A 240 -16.66 11.72 -19.33
C PHE A 240 -17.86 11.04 -20.01
N GLU A 241 -18.96 10.83 -19.29
CA GLU A 241 -20.17 10.17 -19.81
C GLU A 241 -20.61 10.73 -21.17
N ARG A 242 -20.84 12.05 -21.26
CA ARG A 242 -21.24 12.72 -22.52
C ARG A 242 -20.22 12.58 -23.64
N ALA A 243 -18.93 12.53 -23.32
CA ALA A 243 -17.89 12.30 -24.32
C ALA A 243 -17.96 10.87 -24.87
N PHE A 244 -18.27 9.87 -24.04
CA PHE A 244 -18.50 8.50 -24.51
C PHE A 244 -19.73 8.39 -25.41
N GLU A 245 -20.82 9.11 -25.11
CA GLU A 245 -22.04 9.12 -25.94
C GLU A 245 -21.78 9.65 -27.37
N ILE A 246 -20.98 10.70 -27.50
CA ILE A 246 -20.60 11.23 -28.82
C ILE A 246 -19.55 10.36 -29.49
N PHE A 247 -18.59 9.84 -28.73
CA PHE A 247 -17.58 8.94 -29.25
C PHE A 247 -18.22 7.69 -29.88
N GLU A 248 -19.27 7.14 -29.27
CA GLU A 248 -20.03 6.00 -29.84
C GLU A 248 -20.67 6.34 -31.19
N LYS A 249 -21.16 7.57 -31.37
CA LYS A 249 -21.76 8.02 -32.64
C LYS A 249 -20.70 8.24 -33.73
N GLN A 250 -19.46 8.59 -33.34
CA GLN A 250 -18.38 8.92 -34.26
C GLN A 250 -17.52 7.70 -34.66
N ASP A 251 -17.32 6.75 -33.76
CA ASP A 251 -16.54 5.54 -34.01
C ASP A 251 -17.46 4.32 -34.12
N THR A 252 -17.80 3.96 -35.37
CA THR A 252 -18.71 2.84 -35.68
C THR A 252 -18.21 1.50 -35.17
N ASN A 253 -16.91 1.34 -34.92
CA ASN A 253 -16.32 0.11 -34.38
C ASN A 253 -16.38 0.06 -32.84
N PHE A 254 -16.63 1.18 -32.15
CA PHE A 254 -16.72 1.22 -30.69
C PHE A 254 -17.85 0.33 -30.18
N ARG A 255 -19.03 0.49 -30.78
CA ARG A 255 -20.22 -0.28 -30.42
C ARG A 255 -20.03 -1.78 -30.66
N ALA A 256 -19.55 -2.15 -31.85
CA ALA A 256 -19.35 -3.54 -32.24
C ALA A 256 -18.32 -4.27 -31.35
N GLU A 257 -17.26 -3.58 -30.93
CA GLU A 257 -16.24 -4.18 -30.06
C GLU A 257 -16.76 -4.42 -28.64
N LEU A 258 -17.56 -3.48 -28.10
CA LEU A 258 -18.21 -3.66 -26.80
C LEU A 258 -19.22 -4.80 -26.84
N GLU A 259 -20.04 -4.90 -27.90
CA GLU A 259 -21.01 -6.00 -28.05
C GLU A 259 -20.31 -7.38 -28.20
N ARG A 260 -19.17 -7.46 -28.90
CA ARG A 260 -18.36 -8.70 -29.02
C ARG A 260 -17.80 -9.20 -27.69
N GLU A 261 -17.44 -8.30 -26.78
CA GLU A 261 -16.97 -8.68 -25.44
C GLU A 261 -18.12 -9.21 -24.52
N ARG A 262 -19.34 -9.48 -25.05
CA ARG A 262 -20.58 -9.84 -24.32
C ARG A 262 -21.02 -8.76 -23.33
N VAL A 263 -20.73 -7.50 -23.65
CA VAL A 263 -21.07 -6.35 -22.85
C VAL A 263 -22.34 -5.70 -23.45
N GLY A 264 -23.53 -6.22 -23.11
CA GLY A 264 -24.79 -5.68 -23.64
C GLY A 264 -24.98 -4.18 -23.33
N LEU A 265 -25.46 -3.38 -24.28
CA LEU A 265 -25.42 -1.90 -24.21
C LEU A 265 -26.53 -1.19 -23.44
N VAL A 266 -27.45 -1.92 -22.82
CA VAL A 266 -28.51 -1.26 -22.05
C VAL A 266 -27.95 -0.91 -20.67
N TRP A 267 -27.91 0.39 -20.33
CA TRP A 267 -27.65 0.99 -19.00
C TRP A 267 -26.28 1.67 -18.73
N MET A 268 -25.73 2.50 -19.64
CA MET A 268 -24.79 3.55 -19.19
C MET A 268 -25.49 4.68 -18.41
N ILE A 269 -26.80 4.89 -18.64
CA ILE A 269 -27.58 6.02 -18.08
C ILE A 269 -28.21 5.75 -16.70
N GLY A 270 -28.51 4.49 -16.33
CA GLY A 270 -29.31 4.21 -15.11
C GLY A 270 -28.54 3.98 -13.82
N ILE A 271 -27.26 3.61 -13.88
CA ILE A 271 -26.50 3.29 -12.65
C ILE A 271 -25.95 4.56 -11.97
N MET A 272 -25.95 5.71 -12.64
CA MET A 272 -25.59 6.98 -12.00
C MET A 272 -26.73 7.66 -11.25
N LEU A 273 -27.97 7.18 -11.38
CA LEU A 273 -29.17 7.86 -10.84
C LEU A 273 -29.95 7.03 -9.81
N GLU A 274 -29.54 5.81 -9.48
CA GLU A 274 -30.20 4.97 -8.44
C GLU A 274 -29.27 4.54 -7.30
N THR A 275 -28.51 5.50 -6.76
CA THR A 275 -28.01 5.49 -5.37
C THR A 275 -28.08 6.91 -4.81
#